data_AF-A0A7J2TZQ2-F1
#
_entry.id   AF-A0A7J2TZQ2-F1
#
_cell.length_a   1.000
_cell.length_b   1.000
_cell.length_c   1.000
_cell.angle_alpha   90.00
_cell.angle_beta   90.00
_cell.angle_gamma   90.00
#
_symmetry.space_group_name_H-M   'P 1'
#
loop_
_entity.id
_entity.type
_entity.pdbx_description
1 polymer ?
#
loop_
_entity_poly.entity_id
_entity_poly.type
_entity_poly.pdbx_seq_one_letter_code
_entity_poly.pdbx_strand_id
1 'polypeptide(L)'
;MRIVVFDLDDTLVAKEITREVNERSYGSSLKKLREMGISVPEGLEAYSYNNLLYMIKEYPLFKEIYLHNYKAYLKQIEEKLKKERNRARGIVDEAIIRYSPEKIYVVTANIAGKIVVDELGLTSMQLVQDVIIVDGSNYVEEKAKVLNEIKKNGGDNAEVIYVADCPVEDGEVARRGGAKFVLVAEFLENLYLPENMHFDPFGSSFSPKKPNSDIFNKNFEIKRDLNG
;
A
#
# COMPACT_ATOMS: atom_id res chain seq x y z
N MET A 1 6.92 -11.54 -21.86
CA MET A 1 7.42 -10.60 -20.84
C MET A 1 6.49 -10.62 -19.65
N ARG A 2 6.99 -10.67 -18.40
CA ARG A 2 6.12 -10.54 -17.22
C ARG A 2 6.33 -9.21 -16.51
N ILE A 3 5.23 -8.55 -16.18
CA ILE A 3 5.22 -7.27 -15.51
C ILE A 3 4.32 -7.40 -14.28
N VAL A 4 4.83 -7.01 -13.12
CA VAL A 4 4.01 -6.90 -11.91
C VAL A 4 3.69 -5.44 -11.67
N VAL A 5 2.44 -5.15 -11.31
CA VAL A 5 1.97 -3.82 -10.99
C VAL A 5 1.28 -3.89 -9.64
N PHE A 6 1.73 -3.08 -8.69
CA PHE A 6 1.14 -2.98 -7.37
C PHE A 6 0.23 -1.77 -7.26
N ASP A 7 -0.89 -1.91 -6.57
CA ASP A 7 -1.47 -0.76 -5.89
C ASP A 7 -0.59 -0.33 -4.70
N LEU A 8 -0.74 0.91 -4.25
CA LEU A 8 -0.02 1.48 -3.12
C LEU A 8 -0.79 1.35 -1.81
N ASP A 9 -1.94 2.02 -1.72
CA ASP A 9 -2.72 2.12 -0.48
C ASP A 9 -3.37 0.77 -0.16
N ASP A 10 -3.37 0.37 1.11
CA ASP A 10 -3.75 -0.97 1.64
C ASP A 10 -3.00 -2.18 1.07
N THR A 11 -2.26 -2.00 -0.02
CA THR A 11 -1.42 -3.03 -0.64
C THR A 11 0.01 -2.95 -0.13
N LEU A 12 0.77 -1.89 -0.43
CA LEU A 12 2.16 -1.70 -0.02
C LEU A 12 2.30 -0.87 1.26
N VAL A 13 1.32 -0.03 1.58
CA VAL A 13 1.27 0.75 2.82
C VAL A 13 -0.15 0.75 3.37
N ALA A 14 -0.31 0.57 4.68
CA ALA A 14 -1.64 0.64 5.30
C ALA A 14 -2.31 2.01 5.04
N LYS A 15 -3.59 2.00 4.65
CA LYS A 15 -4.35 3.22 4.33
C LYS A 15 -4.51 4.15 5.51
N GLU A 16 -4.49 3.66 6.74
CA GLU A 16 -4.51 4.53 7.93
C GLU A 16 -3.29 5.44 7.99
N ILE A 17 -2.13 4.94 7.56
CA ILE A 17 -0.89 5.73 7.53
C ILE A 17 -1.00 6.81 6.46
N THR A 18 -1.39 6.45 5.24
CA THR A 18 -1.49 7.44 4.15
C THR A 18 -2.60 8.45 4.42
N ARG A 19 -3.74 8.04 4.98
CA ARG A 19 -4.80 8.95 5.43
C ARG A 19 -4.31 9.92 6.51
N GLU A 20 -3.67 9.43 7.57
CA GLU A 20 -3.14 10.28 8.66
C GLU A 20 -2.17 11.34 8.11
N VAL A 21 -1.25 10.94 7.21
CA VAL A 21 -0.26 11.84 6.63
C VAL A 21 -0.92 12.83 5.67
N ASN A 22 -1.86 12.39 4.83
CA ASN A 22 -2.61 13.25 3.92
C ASN A 22 -3.35 14.37 4.69
N GLU A 23 -4.12 14.01 5.72
CA GLU A 23 -4.91 14.95 6.53
C GLU A 23 -4.03 16.01 7.22
N ARG A 24 -2.94 15.57 7.87
CA ARG A 24 -2.02 16.49 8.55
C ARG A 24 -1.29 17.40 7.58
N SER A 25 -0.82 16.85 6.46
CA SER A 25 -0.10 17.60 5.44
C SER A 25 -1.00 18.66 4.81
N TYR A 26 -2.25 18.29 4.51
CA TYR A 26 -3.26 19.20 3.97
C TYR A 26 -3.50 20.38 4.92
N GLY A 27 -3.80 20.11 6.20
CA GLY A 27 -4.05 21.15 7.19
C GLY A 27 -2.85 22.07 7.42
N SER A 28 -1.64 21.50 7.51
CA SER A 28 -0.40 22.28 7.65
C SER A 28 -0.14 23.16 6.42
N SER A 29 -0.42 22.66 5.22
CA SER A 29 -0.25 23.42 3.99
C SER A 29 -1.23 24.57 3.86
N LEU A 30 -2.50 24.37 4.24
CA LEU A 30 -3.48 25.45 4.28
C LEU A 30 -3.07 26.54 5.26
N LYS A 31 -2.59 26.17 6.44
CA LYS A 31 -2.05 27.12 7.42
C LYS A 31 -0.91 27.94 6.81
N LYS A 32 0.01 27.27 6.10
CA LYS A 32 1.16 27.95 5.48
C LYS A 32 0.75 28.92 4.38
N LEU A 33 -0.20 28.55 3.52
CA LEU A 33 -0.73 29.48 2.50
C LEU A 33 -1.33 30.73 3.15
N ARG A 34 -2.09 30.58 4.24
CA ARG A 34 -2.69 31.71 4.97
C ARG A 34 -1.63 32.62 5.59
N GLU A 35 -0.56 32.04 6.16
CA GLU A 35 0.60 32.81 6.66
C GLU A 35 1.27 33.63 5.55
N MET A 36 1.19 33.18 4.30
CA MET A 36 1.70 33.87 3.12
C MET A 36 0.71 34.90 2.54
N GLY A 37 -0.44 35.12 3.20
CA GLY A 37 -1.48 36.05 2.76
C GLY A 37 -2.39 35.51 1.65
N ILE A 38 -2.33 34.21 1.34
CA ILE A 38 -3.18 33.59 0.32
C ILE A 38 -4.49 33.17 0.98
N SER A 39 -5.60 33.69 0.45
CA SER A 39 -6.94 33.31 0.90
C SER A 39 -7.32 31.92 0.39
N VAL A 40 -7.84 31.09 1.29
CA VAL A 40 -8.38 29.76 0.97
C VAL A 40 -9.91 29.89 0.91
N PRO A 41 -10.56 29.45 -0.18
CA PRO A 41 -12.02 29.49 -0.30
C PRO A 41 -12.73 28.73 0.82
N GLU A 42 -13.91 29.22 1.20
CA GLU A 42 -14.79 28.51 2.16
C GLU A 42 -15.19 27.13 1.62
N GLY A 43 -15.23 26.13 2.49
CA GLY A 43 -15.55 24.73 2.16
C GLY A 43 -14.34 23.87 1.80
N LEU A 44 -13.15 24.46 1.68
CA LEU A 44 -11.89 23.77 1.42
C LEU A 44 -11.01 23.64 2.67
N GLU A 45 -11.52 23.91 3.86
CA GLU A 45 -10.72 23.88 5.09
C GLU A 45 -10.44 22.46 5.59
N ALA A 46 -11.37 21.54 5.32
CA ALA A 46 -11.26 20.15 5.72
C ALA A 46 -10.61 19.33 4.61
N TYR A 47 -9.79 18.35 5.02
CA TYR A 47 -9.28 17.37 4.09
C TYR A 47 -10.43 16.53 3.52
N SER A 48 -10.47 16.49 2.19
CA SER A 48 -11.09 15.44 1.41
C SER A 48 -10.22 15.23 0.18
N TYR A 49 -10.31 14.06 -0.46
CA TYR A 49 -9.52 13.82 -1.66
C TYR A 49 -9.87 14.82 -2.78
N ASN A 50 -11.17 15.16 -2.93
CA ASN A 50 -11.62 16.18 -3.87
C ASN A 50 -11.06 17.58 -3.56
N ASN A 51 -11.04 17.97 -2.28
CA ASN A 51 -10.45 19.24 -1.87
C ASN A 51 -8.94 19.27 -2.10
N LEU A 52 -8.24 18.15 -1.86
CA LEU A 52 -6.82 18.02 -2.17
C LEU A 52 -6.55 18.24 -3.66
N LEU A 53 -7.29 17.53 -4.53
CA LEU A 53 -7.14 17.67 -5.98
C LEU A 53 -7.43 19.09 -6.45
N TYR A 54 -8.51 19.70 -5.95
CA TYR A 54 -8.83 21.10 -6.25
C TYR A 54 -7.69 22.03 -5.84
N MET A 55 -7.22 21.93 -4.60
CA MET A 55 -6.15 22.80 -4.09
C MET A 55 -4.85 22.64 -4.88
N ILE A 56 -4.48 21.41 -5.27
CA ILE A 56 -3.30 21.16 -6.09
C ILE A 56 -3.43 21.80 -7.48
N LYS A 57 -4.62 21.72 -8.08
CA LYS A 57 -4.88 22.20 -9.43
C LYS A 57 -4.91 23.72 -9.48
N GLU A 58 -5.64 24.35 -8.57
CA GLU A 58 -5.88 25.80 -8.58
C GLU A 58 -4.77 26.59 -7.86
N TYR A 59 -4.02 25.96 -6.96
CA TYR A 59 -2.94 26.59 -6.20
C TYR A 59 -1.64 25.79 -6.34
N PRO A 60 -0.84 25.97 -7.40
CA PRO A 60 0.40 25.20 -7.61
C PRO A 60 1.37 25.24 -6.43
N LEU A 61 1.47 26.39 -5.74
CA LEU A 61 2.26 26.54 -4.52
C LEU A 61 1.78 25.62 -3.38
N PHE A 62 0.47 25.36 -3.29
CA PHE A 62 -0.08 24.41 -2.33
C PHE A 62 0.52 23.02 -2.52
N LYS A 63 0.67 22.56 -3.77
CA LYS A 63 1.23 21.24 -4.09
C LYS A 63 2.65 21.11 -3.53
N GLU A 64 3.49 22.12 -3.72
CA GLU A 64 4.87 22.11 -3.24
C GLU A 64 4.93 22.05 -1.70
N ILE A 65 4.17 22.92 -1.03
CA ILE A 65 4.09 22.95 0.43
C ILE A 65 3.53 21.62 0.96
N TYR A 66 2.50 21.08 0.29
CA TYR A 66 1.90 19.79 0.61
C TYR A 66 2.90 18.66 0.55
N LEU A 67 3.62 18.49 -0.56
CA LEU A 67 4.58 17.42 -0.72
C LEU A 67 5.76 17.56 0.26
N HIS A 68 6.18 18.79 0.56
CA HIS A 68 7.18 19.07 1.60
C HIS A 68 6.70 18.62 2.98
N ASN A 69 5.49 19.04 3.38
CA ASN A 69 4.89 18.66 4.65
C ASN A 69 4.64 17.15 4.74
N TYR A 70 4.20 16.53 3.66
CA TYR A 70 3.97 15.08 3.56
C TYR A 70 5.24 14.30 3.89
N LYS A 71 6.35 14.65 3.25
CA LYS A 71 7.65 14.04 3.55
C LYS A 71 8.11 14.31 4.98
N ALA A 72 7.89 15.51 5.50
CA ALA A 72 8.25 15.84 6.89
C ALA A 72 7.43 15.03 7.91
N TYR A 73 6.14 14.77 7.64
CA TYR A 73 5.30 13.97 8.51
C TYR A 73 5.64 12.47 8.46
N LEU A 74 5.97 11.92 7.28
CA LEU A 74 6.46 10.53 7.18
C LEU A 74 7.66 10.30 8.12
N LYS A 75 8.61 11.23 8.15
CA LYS A 75 9.76 11.17 9.06
C LYS A 75 9.38 11.20 10.55
N GLN A 76 8.29 11.86 10.91
CA GLN A 76 7.81 11.90 12.31
C GLN A 76 7.18 10.56 12.74
N ILE A 77 6.71 9.76 11.78
CA ILE A 77 6.09 8.44 12.02
C ILE A 77 7.01 7.28 11.60
N GLU A 78 8.32 7.52 11.58
CA GLU A 78 9.34 6.59 11.11
C GLU A 78 9.22 5.17 11.70
N GLU A 79 8.89 5.05 12.99
CA GLU A 79 8.69 3.75 13.64
C GLU A 79 7.50 2.96 13.08
N LYS A 80 6.41 3.65 12.69
CA LYS A 80 5.29 3.02 11.98
C LYS A 80 5.73 2.60 10.58
N LEU A 81 6.44 3.47 9.86
CA LEU A 81 6.92 3.21 8.50
C LEU A 81 7.92 2.06 8.43
N LYS A 82 8.76 1.86 9.45
CA LYS A 82 9.70 0.75 9.50
C LYS A 82 9.00 -0.61 9.39
N LYS A 83 7.82 -0.77 10.00
CA LYS A 83 7.02 -2.00 9.87
C LYS A 83 6.47 -2.16 8.45
N GLU A 84 5.97 -1.07 7.88
CA GLU A 84 5.47 -1.07 6.50
C GLU A 84 6.57 -1.35 5.47
N ARG A 85 7.80 -0.87 5.68
CA ARG A 85 8.95 -1.22 4.82
C ARG A 85 9.17 -2.71 4.72
N ASN A 86 9.21 -3.39 5.86
CA ASN A 86 9.42 -4.83 5.90
C ASN A 86 8.26 -5.58 5.23
N ARG A 87 7.02 -5.14 5.49
CA ARG A 87 5.81 -5.71 4.88
C ARG A 87 5.80 -5.53 3.37
N ALA A 88 5.97 -4.29 2.89
CA ALA A 88 6.02 -3.94 1.48
C ALA A 88 7.12 -4.71 0.76
N ARG A 89 8.31 -4.80 1.36
CA ARG A 89 9.42 -5.58 0.83
C ARG A 89 9.06 -7.05 0.72
N GLY A 90 8.49 -7.66 1.76
CA GLY A 90 8.07 -9.06 1.73
C GLY A 90 7.07 -9.34 0.59
N ILE A 91 6.12 -8.43 0.37
CA ILE A 91 5.16 -8.52 -0.74
C ILE A 91 5.87 -8.47 -2.11
N VAL A 92 6.79 -7.53 -2.28
CA VAL A 92 7.55 -7.38 -3.54
C VAL A 92 8.47 -8.58 -3.78
N ASP A 93 9.17 -9.04 -2.75
CA ASP A 93 10.06 -10.21 -2.82
C ASP A 93 9.27 -11.48 -3.20
N GLU A 94 8.08 -11.68 -2.62
CA GLU A 94 7.20 -12.79 -2.98
C GLU A 94 6.69 -12.70 -4.43
N ALA A 95 6.36 -11.50 -4.94
CA ALA A 95 6.06 -11.32 -6.37
C ALA A 95 7.26 -11.71 -7.26
N ILE A 96 8.47 -11.31 -6.86
CA ILE A 96 9.69 -11.61 -7.60
C ILE A 96 9.90 -13.12 -7.67
N ILE A 97 9.74 -13.83 -6.55
CA ILE A 97 9.89 -15.28 -6.47
C ILE A 97 8.80 -15.97 -7.30
N ARG A 98 7.53 -15.60 -7.11
CA ARG A 98 6.38 -16.29 -7.72
C ARG A 98 6.25 -16.07 -9.22
N TYR A 99 6.65 -14.89 -9.71
CA TYR A 99 6.40 -14.51 -11.11
C TYR A 99 7.66 -14.23 -11.91
N SER A 100 8.82 -14.01 -11.27
CA SER A 100 10.06 -13.61 -11.94
C SER A 100 9.82 -12.48 -12.96
N PRO A 101 9.26 -11.34 -12.53
CA PRO A 101 8.91 -10.25 -13.43
C PRO A 101 10.18 -9.57 -14.00
N GLU A 102 10.07 -9.09 -15.23
CA GLU A 102 11.10 -8.26 -15.86
C GLU A 102 10.99 -6.79 -15.43
N LYS A 103 9.78 -6.35 -15.10
CA LYS A 103 9.48 -4.98 -14.63
C LYS A 103 8.43 -4.99 -13.53
N ILE A 104 8.55 -4.05 -12.61
CA ILE A 104 7.65 -3.81 -11.48
C ILE A 104 7.26 -2.33 -11.45
N TYR A 105 5.96 -2.07 -11.39
CA TYR A 105 5.43 -0.72 -11.29
C TYR A 105 4.55 -0.58 -10.05
N VAL A 106 4.38 0.65 -9.58
CA VAL A 106 3.32 1.02 -8.64
C VAL A 106 2.35 1.95 -9.35
N VAL A 107 1.05 1.71 -9.23
CA VAL A 107 -0.01 2.58 -9.78
C VAL A 107 -0.90 3.04 -8.63
N THR A 108 -1.06 4.35 -8.45
CA THR A 108 -1.79 4.91 -7.31
C THR A 108 -2.48 6.23 -7.66
N ALA A 109 -3.58 6.54 -6.97
CA ALA A 109 -4.19 7.87 -6.99
C ALA A 109 -3.57 8.82 -5.94
N ASN A 110 -2.67 8.32 -5.09
CA ASN A 110 -1.98 9.12 -4.10
C ASN A 110 -0.94 10.02 -4.77
N ILE A 111 -1.18 11.34 -4.74
CA ILE A 111 -0.29 12.34 -5.37
C ILE A 111 1.10 12.41 -4.73
N ALA A 112 1.26 11.89 -3.51
CA ALA A 112 2.54 11.72 -2.84
C ALA A 112 3.12 10.29 -3.01
N GLY A 113 2.56 9.47 -3.90
CA GLY A 113 2.91 8.05 -4.06
C GLY A 113 4.40 7.80 -4.27
N LYS A 114 5.08 8.65 -5.06
CA LYS A 114 6.55 8.59 -5.24
C LYS A 114 7.29 8.74 -3.92
N ILE A 115 6.89 9.72 -3.09
CA ILE A 115 7.49 9.93 -1.76
C ILE A 115 7.26 8.70 -0.89
N VAL A 116 6.05 8.13 -0.89
CA VAL A 116 5.75 6.94 -0.08
C VAL A 116 6.61 5.76 -0.52
N VAL A 117 6.67 5.45 -1.81
CA VAL A 117 7.45 4.31 -2.34
C VAL A 117 8.95 4.47 -2.08
N ASP A 118 9.47 5.71 -2.19
CA ASP A 118 10.86 6.03 -1.84
C ASP A 118 11.13 5.84 -0.34
N GLU A 119 10.22 6.31 0.53
CA GLU A 119 10.33 6.14 1.97
C GLU A 119 10.12 4.68 2.40
N LEU A 120 9.45 3.85 1.59
CA LEU A 120 9.42 2.40 1.74
C LEU A 120 10.73 1.72 1.30
N GLY A 121 11.64 2.45 0.66
CA GLY A 121 12.92 1.97 0.17
C GLY A 121 12.85 1.19 -1.15
N LEU A 122 11.69 1.10 -1.79
CA LEU A 122 11.49 0.22 -2.96
C LEU A 122 12.20 0.75 -4.21
N THR A 123 12.26 2.08 -4.38
CA THR A 123 13.00 2.72 -5.48
C THR A 123 14.52 2.66 -5.27
N SER A 124 15.00 2.92 -4.04
CA SER A 124 16.45 2.92 -3.75
C SER A 124 17.08 1.54 -3.84
N MET A 125 16.28 0.50 -3.59
CA MET A 125 16.66 -0.90 -3.85
C MET A 125 16.48 -1.32 -5.31
N GLN A 126 16.02 -0.42 -6.20
CA GLN A 126 15.72 -0.68 -7.61
C GLN A 126 14.72 -1.82 -7.84
N LEU A 127 13.85 -2.08 -6.85
CA LEU A 127 12.81 -3.10 -6.95
C LEU A 127 11.61 -2.62 -7.77
N VAL A 128 11.29 -1.33 -7.69
CA VAL A 128 10.23 -0.68 -8.45
C VAL A 128 10.87 0.27 -9.48
N GLN A 129 10.51 0.11 -10.75
CA GLN A 129 11.07 0.90 -11.85
C GLN A 129 10.41 2.27 -11.97
N ASP A 130 9.10 2.38 -11.73
CA ASP A 130 8.39 3.65 -11.73
C ASP A 130 7.10 3.60 -10.88
N VAL A 131 6.66 4.78 -10.47
CA VAL A 131 5.40 5.02 -9.75
C VAL A 131 4.53 5.93 -10.62
N ILE A 132 3.43 5.37 -11.12
CA ILE A 132 2.49 6.05 -11.99
C ILE A 132 1.34 6.58 -11.13
N ILE A 133 1.22 7.91 -11.09
CA ILE A 133 0.17 8.59 -10.34
C ILE A 133 -0.99 8.87 -11.31
N VAL A 134 -2.15 8.29 -11.04
CA VAL A 134 -3.40 8.58 -11.77
C VAL A 134 -4.19 9.68 -11.07
N ASP A 135 -5.10 10.32 -11.78
CA ASP A 135 -6.12 11.18 -11.20
C ASP A 135 -7.21 10.31 -10.55
N GLY A 136 -7.40 10.47 -9.23
CA GLY A 136 -8.39 9.68 -8.51
C GLY A 136 -9.84 10.07 -8.78
N SER A 137 -10.11 11.02 -9.70
CA SER A 137 -11.47 11.41 -10.09
C SER A 137 -12.29 10.28 -10.72
N ASN A 138 -11.63 9.35 -11.42
CA ASN A 138 -12.23 8.10 -11.94
C ASN A 138 -11.25 6.92 -11.81
N TYR A 139 -10.97 6.57 -10.55
CA TYR A 139 -9.98 5.57 -10.14
C TYR A 139 -9.95 4.31 -11.01
N VAL A 140 -11.12 3.65 -11.20
CA VAL A 140 -11.18 2.36 -11.90
C VAL A 140 -10.78 2.51 -13.37
N GLU A 141 -11.30 3.53 -14.04
CA GLU A 141 -11.04 3.72 -15.46
C GLU A 141 -9.59 4.13 -15.74
N GLU A 142 -9.05 5.02 -14.91
CA GLU A 142 -7.69 5.52 -15.10
C GLU A 142 -6.63 4.46 -14.83
N LYS A 143 -6.76 3.71 -13.72
CA LYS A 143 -5.85 2.59 -13.46
C LYS A 143 -5.94 1.52 -14.56
N ALA A 144 -7.14 1.20 -15.03
CA ALA A 144 -7.32 0.25 -16.12
C ALA A 144 -6.63 0.71 -17.41
N LYS A 145 -6.70 2.01 -17.75
CA LYS A 145 -5.98 2.59 -18.89
C LYS A 145 -4.47 2.41 -18.73
N VAL A 146 -3.92 2.73 -17.55
CA VAL A 146 -2.49 2.56 -17.26
C VAL A 146 -2.06 1.09 -17.40
N LEU A 147 -2.81 0.14 -16.84
CA LEU A 147 -2.50 -1.28 -16.99
C LEU A 147 -2.51 -1.74 -18.45
N ASN A 148 -3.46 -1.24 -19.24
CA ASN A 148 -3.55 -1.52 -20.67
C ASN A 148 -2.34 -0.96 -21.44
N GLU A 149 -1.91 0.26 -21.12
CA GLU A 149 -0.73 0.90 -21.71
C GLU A 149 0.56 0.16 -21.34
N ILE A 150 0.73 -0.23 -20.08
CA ILE A 150 1.85 -1.06 -19.62
C ILE A 150 1.89 -2.36 -20.43
N LYS A 151 0.75 -3.03 -20.60
CA LYS A 151 0.65 -4.27 -21.38
C LYS A 151 1.07 -4.05 -22.83
N LYS A 152 0.52 -3.03 -23.49
CA LYS A 152 0.87 -2.67 -24.88
C LYS A 152 2.36 -2.39 -25.06
N ASN A 153 2.96 -1.65 -24.12
CA ASN A 153 4.37 -1.32 -24.15
C ASN A 153 5.29 -2.53 -23.89
N GLY A 154 4.77 -3.59 -23.26
CA GLY A 154 5.48 -4.87 -23.11
C GLY A 154 5.42 -5.77 -24.35
N GLY A 155 4.66 -5.39 -25.38
CA GLY A 155 4.45 -6.16 -26.62
C GLY A 155 3.37 -7.24 -26.51
N ASP A 156 3.11 -7.93 -27.62
CA ASP A 156 1.97 -8.85 -27.79
C ASP A 156 1.94 -10.03 -26.79
N ASN A 157 3.10 -10.41 -26.25
CA ASN A 157 3.27 -11.49 -25.29
C ASN A 157 3.52 -10.99 -23.85
N ALA A 158 3.13 -9.75 -23.54
CA ALA A 158 3.20 -9.22 -22.19
C ALA A 158 2.07 -9.77 -21.31
N GLU A 159 2.46 -10.38 -20.20
CA GLU A 159 1.57 -10.73 -19.09
C GLU A 159 1.73 -9.68 -17.99
N VAL A 160 0.64 -8.98 -17.67
CA VAL A 160 0.58 -8.01 -16.58
C VAL A 160 -0.17 -8.63 -15.41
N ILE A 161 0.46 -8.62 -14.24
CA ILE A 161 -0.10 -9.11 -12.98
C ILE A 161 -0.35 -7.90 -12.10
N TYR A 162 -1.61 -7.62 -11.79
CA TYR A 162 -2.01 -6.52 -10.90
C TYR A 162 -2.29 -7.07 -9.50
N VAL A 163 -1.48 -6.63 -8.53
CA VAL A 163 -1.56 -7.03 -7.13
C VAL A 163 -2.17 -5.87 -6.34
N ALA A 164 -3.32 -6.12 -5.71
CA ALA A 164 -4.02 -5.13 -4.89
C ALA A 164 -4.82 -5.78 -3.76
N ASP A 165 -5.46 -4.99 -2.89
CA ASP A 165 -6.13 -5.46 -1.68
C ASP A 165 -7.67 -5.60 -1.82
N CYS A 166 -8.33 -4.90 -2.75
CA CYS A 166 -9.78 -4.90 -2.86
C CYS A 166 -10.29 -5.80 -4.01
N PRO A 167 -10.88 -6.98 -3.73
CA PRO A 167 -11.27 -7.93 -4.79
C PRO A 167 -12.28 -7.38 -5.80
N VAL A 168 -13.17 -6.49 -5.35
CA VAL A 168 -14.27 -5.98 -6.19
C VAL A 168 -13.79 -4.85 -7.10
N GLU A 169 -13.22 -3.81 -6.52
CA GLU A 169 -12.81 -2.61 -7.26
C GLU A 169 -11.56 -2.88 -8.09
N ASP A 170 -10.53 -3.48 -7.50
CA ASP A 170 -9.28 -3.79 -8.21
C ASP A 170 -9.41 -4.99 -9.16
N GLY A 171 -10.32 -5.91 -8.86
CA GLY A 171 -10.72 -6.95 -9.81
C GLY A 171 -11.29 -6.35 -11.10
N GLU A 172 -12.11 -5.31 -10.99
CA GLU A 172 -12.65 -4.60 -12.15
C GLU A 172 -11.57 -3.80 -12.90
N VAL A 173 -10.65 -3.15 -12.17
CA VAL A 173 -9.46 -2.48 -12.74
C VAL A 173 -8.64 -3.47 -13.58
N ALA A 174 -8.27 -4.61 -13.02
CA ALA A 174 -7.49 -5.64 -13.71
C ALA A 174 -8.21 -6.16 -14.95
N ARG A 175 -9.50 -6.48 -14.81
CA ARG A 175 -10.32 -7.01 -15.91
C ARG A 175 -10.38 -6.03 -17.08
N ARG A 176 -10.63 -4.74 -16.81
CA ARG A 176 -10.66 -3.69 -17.85
C ARG A 176 -9.29 -3.42 -18.44
N GLY A 177 -8.24 -3.47 -17.63
CA GLY A 177 -6.84 -3.29 -18.06
C GLY A 177 -6.28 -4.48 -18.84
N GLY A 178 -6.97 -5.63 -18.84
CA GLY A 178 -6.47 -6.86 -19.44
C GLY A 178 -5.30 -7.48 -18.68
N ALA A 179 -5.24 -7.25 -17.37
CA ALA A 179 -4.27 -7.79 -16.44
C ALA A 179 -4.85 -8.96 -15.63
N LYS A 180 -3.98 -9.84 -15.14
CA LYS A 180 -4.33 -10.87 -14.16
C LYS A 180 -4.40 -10.23 -12.77
N PHE A 181 -5.55 -10.30 -12.13
CA PHE A 181 -5.72 -9.86 -10.74
C PHE A 181 -5.14 -10.90 -9.77
N VAL A 182 -4.46 -10.43 -8.73
CA VAL A 182 -4.04 -11.24 -7.57
C VAL A 182 -4.28 -10.45 -6.30
N LEU A 183 -4.87 -11.09 -5.29
CA LEU A 183 -5.13 -10.45 -4.01
C LEU A 183 -3.84 -10.42 -3.18
N VAL A 184 -3.49 -9.26 -2.62
CA VAL A 184 -2.27 -9.11 -1.80
C VAL A 184 -2.26 -10.02 -0.57
N ALA A 185 -3.44 -10.39 -0.05
CA ALA A 185 -3.57 -11.32 1.06
C ALA A 185 -2.90 -12.68 0.79
N GLU A 186 -2.88 -13.14 -0.47
CA GLU A 186 -2.21 -14.39 -0.87
C GLU A 186 -0.70 -14.36 -0.61
N PHE A 187 -0.10 -13.17 -0.58
CA PHE A 187 1.33 -12.97 -0.33
C PHE A 187 1.61 -12.93 1.16
N LEU A 188 0.72 -12.27 1.91
CA LEU A 188 0.81 -12.14 3.35
C LEU A 188 0.71 -13.50 4.05
N GLU A 189 -0.12 -14.41 3.54
CA GLU A 189 -0.22 -15.78 4.07
C GLU A 189 1.14 -16.49 4.10
N ASN A 190 1.99 -16.29 3.09
CA ASN A 190 3.33 -16.87 3.03
C ASN A 190 4.35 -16.15 3.94
N LEU A 191 4.13 -14.88 4.25
CA LEU A 191 4.97 -14.08 5.16
C LEU A 191 4.72 -14.38 6.64
N TYR A 192 3.54 -14.92 6.97
CA TYR A 192 3.12 -15.25 8.34
C TYR A 192 3.10 -16.74 8.67
N LEU A 193 3.61 -17.61 7.78
CA LEU A 193 3.88 -19.00 8.16
C LEU A 193 4.96 -19.00 9.25
N PRO A 194 4.69 -19.57 10.44
CA PRO A 194 5.68 -19.59 11.52
C PRO A 194 6.93 -20.36 11.06
N GLU A 195 8.10 -19.87 11.45
CA GLU A 195 9.46 -20.36 11.14
C GLU A 195 9.74 -21.86 11.47
N ASN A 196 8.71 -22.65 11.81
CA ASN A 196 8.83 -24.06 12.20
C ASN A 196 8.45 -25.06 11.10
N MET A 197 8.45 -24.70 9.82
CA MET A 197 8.52 -25.68 8.73
C MET A 197 9.94 -25.73 8.16
N HIS A 198 10.83 -26.41 8.88
CA HIS A 198 12.03 -26.96 8.27
C HIS A 198 11.59 -27.97 7.20
N PHE A 199 11.78 -27.59 5.94
CA PHE A 199 11.72 -28.51 4.82
C PHE A 199 12.94 -29.43 4.90
N ASP A 200 12.74 -30.68 5.35
CA ASP A 200 13.73 -31.74 5.21
C ASP A 200 13.56 -32.36 3.80
N PRO A 201 14.49 -32.13 2.86
CA PRO A 201 14.37 -32.65 1.50
C PRO A 201 14.63 -34.17 1.41
N PHE A 202 14.99 -34.83 2.52
CA PHE A 202 15.22 -36.27 2.57
C PHE A 202 14.32 -36.92 3.60
N GLY A 203 13.11 -37.27 3.15
CA GLY A 203 12.05 -37.83 3.98
C GLY A 203 12.50 -38.86 5.01
N SER A 204 12.21 -38.56 6.27
CA SER A 204 11.93 -39.59 7.26
C SER A 204 10.63 -39.24 7.97
N SER A 205 9.72 -40.21 7.96
CA SER A 205 8.36 -40.14 8.48
C SER A 205 8.29 -39.61 9.91
N PHE A 206 7.47 -38.60 10.16
CA PHE A 206 7.03 -38.26 11.52
C PHE A 206 5.54 -38.53 11.69
N SER A 207 5.23 -39.43 12.62
CA SER A 207 3.88 -39.60 13.17
C SER A 207 3.61 -38.46 14.17
N PRO A 208 2.48 -37.75 14.08
CA PRO A 208 2.20 -36.67 15.01
C PRO A 208 1.93 -37.23 16.41
N LYS A 209 2.75 -36.84 17.39
CA LYS A 209 2.38 -36.99 18.80
C LYS A 209 1.28 -35.98 19.11
N LYS A 210 0.16 -36.47 19.64
CA LYS A 210 -0.95 -35.64 20.14
C LYS A 210 -0.43 -34.59 21.14
N PRO A 211 -0.98 -33.37 21.14
CA PRO A 211 -0.61 -32.35 22.12
C PRO A 211 -1.09 -32.75 23.52
N ASN A 212 -0.23 -32.51 24.52
CA ASN A 212 -0.54 -32.62 25.94
C ASN A 212 -1.67 -31.66 26.31
N SER A 213 -2.75 -32.19 26.88
CA SER A 213 -4.00 -31.50 27.22
C SER A 213 -3.95 -30.61 28.48
N ASP A 214 -2.78 -30.36 29.05
CA ASP A 214 -2.70 -29.80 30.42
C ASP A 214 -2.45 -28.28 30.49
N ILE A 215 -2.51 -27.55 29.37
CA ILE A 215 -2.24 -26.09 29.36
C ILE A 215 -3.53 -25.26 29.28
N PHE A 216 -4.71 -25.87 29.07
CA PHE A 216 -5.97 -25.14 28.88
C PHE A 216 -6.84 -24.93 30.13
N ASN A 217 -6.33 -25.21 31.34
CA ASN A 217 -7.13 -25.16 32.58
C ASN A 217 -6.51 -24.33 33.72
N LYS A 218 -5.98 -23.14 33.40
CA LYS A 218 -5.68 -22.11 34.41
C LYS A 218 -5.95 -20.73 33.81
N ASN A 219 -7.19 -20.25 33.90
CA ASN A 219 -7.57 -18.82 34.00
C ASN A 219 -9.10 -18.64 33.96
N PHE A 220 -9.85 -19.46 34.70
CA PHE A 220 -11.24 -19.17 35.04
C PHE A 220 -11.41 -19.43 36.53
N GLU A 221 -11.58 -18.35 37.30
CA GLU A 221 -12.09 -18.21 38.67
C GLU A 221 -11.37 -16.98 39.29
N ILE A 222 -11.95 -15.98 39.96
CA ILE A 222 -13.28 -15.55 40.39
C ILE A 222 -13.12 -14.05 40.71
N LYS A 223 -14.09 -13.20 40.35
CA LYS A 223 -14.53 -12.09 41.22
C LYS A 223 -16.03 -11.88 41.05
N ARG A 224 -16.80 -12.49 41.95
CA ARG A 224 -18.13 -12.03 42.33
C ARG A 224 -17.94 -11.26 43.64
N ASP A 225 -18.02 -9.93 43.55
CA ASP A 225 -18.20 -9.08 44.73
C ASP A 225 -19.71 -9.03 45.04
N LEU A 226 -20.09 -9.57 46.18
CA LEU A 226 -21.32 -9.27 46.89
C LEU A 226 -20.94 -9.06 48.36
N ASN A 227 -20.95 -7.81 48.81
CA ASN A 227 -21.63 -7.36 50.04
C ASN A 227 -21.27 -5.89 50.33
N GLY A 228 -22.29 -5.05 50.21
CA GLY A 228 -22.36 -3.63 50.55
C GLY A 228 -23.75 -3.14 50.22
#